data_AF-R6E031-F1
#
_entry.id   AF-R6E031-F1
#
_cell.length_a   1.000
_cell.length_b   1.000
_cell.length_c   1.000
_cell.angle_alpha   90.00
_cell.angle_beta   90.00
_cell.angle_gamma   90.00
#
_symmetry.space_group_name_H-M   'P 1'
#
loop_
_entity.id
_entity.type
_entity.pdbx_description
1 polymer ?
#
loop_
_entity_poly.entity_id
_entity_poly.type
_entity_poly.pdbx_seq_one_letter_code
_entity_poly.pdbx_strand_id
1 'polypeptide(L)'
;MPESRIREALRELITQHYDEFTKKHWDKIQEEMGFNDTQMGTLREGVRKLNPKPGAALGETEGRNLQQITPDFIVDTADDGTITFSLNQGDLPELTVAPSFKQLINSLKGKKKTKQEKEALLYAQEKTERAQGFINAIEQRRHTLMVTMKAIIDIQRKFFQDGDETELRPMILKDLEERTGLDKSTISRVSNVKYAQTKWGTFPLRFFFTDSYTTESGEELSTRKMKVALRELIEKEDKRKPMSDEALTKKMQEKGFPVARRTISKYREQMGIPVARLRKG
;
A
#
# COMPACT_ATOMS: atom_id res chain seq x y z
N MET A 1 2.22 46.12 -22.00
CA MET A 1 3.25 45.45 -22.81
C MET A 1 2.53 44.44 -23.70
N PRO A 2 2.70 44.50 -25.04
CA PRO A 2 1.80 43.83 -25.97
C PRO A 2 2.03 42.32 -25.88
N GLU A 3 0.97 41.54 -25.73
CA GLU A 3 1.02 40.07 -25.56
C GLU A 3 1.85 39.34 -26.63
N SER A 4 2.09 39.96 -27.79
CA SER A 4 2.92 39.41 -28.89
C SER A 4 4.36 39.14 -28.49
N ARG A 5 5.05 40.09 -27.83
CA ARG A 5 6.50 39.96 -27.55
C ARG A 5 6.81 38.89 -26.51
N ILE A 6 5.93 38.73 -25.51
CA ILE A 6 6.08 37.68 -24.49
C ILE A 6 5.81 36.30 -25.10
N ARG A 7 4.82 36.18 -26.00
CA ARG A 7 4.54 34.93 -26.71
C ARG A 7 5.70 34.51 -27.62
N GLU A 8 6.33 35.45 -28.30
CA GLU A 8 7.54 35.20 -29.11
C GLU A 8 8.70 34.68 -28.25
N ALA A 9 8.98 35.35 -27.12
CA ALA A 9 10.00 34.91 -26.18
C ALA A 9 9.71 33.54 -25.55
N LEU A 10 8.44 33.26 -25.21
CA LEU A 10 8.02 31.93 -24.72
C LEU A 10 8.19 30.85 -25.79
N ARG A 11 7.93 31.19 -27.06
CA ARG A 11 8.11 30.27 -28.18
C ARG A 11 9.60 29.96 -28.36
N GLU A 12 10.44 30.98 -28.40
CA GLU A 12 11.89 30.84 -28.51
C GLU A 12 12.46 29.98 -27.38
N LEU A 13 12.08 30.26 -26.13
CA LEU A 13 12.44 29.45 -24.95
C LEU A 13 12.13 27.95 -25.15
N ILE A 14 10.92 27.63 -25.62
CA ILE A 14 10.47 26.24 -25.78
C ILE A 14 11.10 25.59 -27.03
N THR A 15 11.39 26.35 -28.09
CA THR A 15 11.92 25.78 -29.34
C THR A 15 13.44 25.69 -29.40
N GLN A 16 14.16 26.63 -28.79
CA GLN A 16 15.62 26.76 -28.92
C GLN A 16 16.38 26.45 -27.63
N HIS A 17 15.76 26.62 -26.46
CA HIS A 17 16.41 26.45 -25.14
C HIS A 17 15.69 25.40 -24.27
N TYR A 18 15.03 24.41 -24.88
CA TYR A 18 14.23 23.42 -24.17
C TYR A 18 15.05 22.57 -23.18
N ASP A 19 16.26 22.18 -23.57
CA ASP A 19 17.13 21.33 -22.74
C ASP A 19 17.64 22.07 -21.50
N GLU A 20 18.00 23.34 -21.65
CA GLU A 20 18.36 24.24 -20.57
C GLU A 20 17.17 24.52 -19.66
N PHE A 21 15.99 24.72 -20.25
CA PHE A 21 14.75 24.97 -19.53
C PHE A 21 14.34 23.76 -18.66
N THR A 22 14.39 22.55 -19.22
CA THR A 22 14.08 21.31 -18.46
C THR A 22 15.07 21.06 -17.32
N LYS A 23 16.33 21.48 -17.48
CA LYS A 23 17.38 21.42 -16.46
C LYS A 23 17.38 22.60 -15.48
N LYS A 24 16.46 23.57 -15.64
CA LYS A 24 16.35 24.81 -14.84
C LYS A 24 17.59 25.69 -14.87
N HIS A 25 18.37 25.65 -15.96
CA HIS A 25 19.58 26.47 -16.12
C HIS A 25 19.22 27.90 -16.58
N TRP A 26 18.52 28.63 -15.74
CA TRP A 26 17.98 29.95 -16.10
C TRP A 26 19.03 31.01 -16.40
N ASP A 27 20.20 30.92 -15.77
CA ASP A 27 21.29 31.87 -15.99
C ASP A 27 21.84 31.77 -17.41
N LYS A 28 21.93 30.53 -17.92
CA LYS A 28 22.35 30.25 -19.30
C LYS A 28 21.31 30.74 -20.32
N ILE A 29 20.03 30.51 -20.03
CA ILE A 29 18.91 30.99 -20.86
C ILE A 29 18.89 32.52 -20.93
N GLN A 30 19.16 33.19 -19.79
CA GLN A 30 19.21 34.65 -19.72
C GLN A 30 20.33 35.23 -20.59
N GLU A 31 21.51 34.61 -20.56
CA GLU A 31 22.65 34.98 -21.40
C GLU A 31 22.38 34.76 -22.88
N GLU A 32 21.86 33.59 -23.25
CA GLU A 32 21.59 33.23 -24.65
C GLU A 32 20.45 34.05 -25.27
N MET A 33 19.40 34.38 -24.51
CA MET A 33 18.29 35.22 -24.97
C MET A 33 18.57 36.73 -24.84
N GLY A 34 19.69 37.13 -24.23
CA GLY A 34 20.07 38.53 -24.04
C GLY A 34 19.08 39.34 -23.17
N PHE A 35 18.40 38.68 -22.23
CA PHE A 35 17.37 39.31 -21.39
C PHE A 35 17.95 39.89 -20.11
N ASN A 36 17.39 41.02 -19.66
CA ASN A 36 17.65 41.54 -18.32
C ASN A 36 16.79 40.84 -17.25
N ASP A 37 17.13 41.04 -15.97
CA ASP A 37 16.45 40.38 -14.85
C ASP A 37 14.93 40.63 -14.84
N THR A 38 14.49 41.82 -15.27
CA THR A 38 13.07 42.18 -15.32
C THR A 38 12.33 41.43 -16.43
N GLN A 39 12.97 41.28 -17.59
CA GLN A 39 12.46 40.51 -18.72
C GLN A 39 12.41 39.02 -18.40
N MET A 40 13.44 38.49 -17.74
CA MET A 40 13.46 37.10 -17.27
C MET A 40 12.39 36.82 -16.22
N GLY A 41 12.16 37.76 -15.29
CA GLY A 41 11.04 37.67 -14.34
C GLY A 41 9.69 37.59 -15.06
N THR A 42 9.50 38.42 -16.08
CA THR A 42 8.28 38.43 -16.90
C THR A 42 8.11 37.14 -17.70
N LEU A 43 9.19 36.60 -18.26
CA LEU A 43 9.20 35.32 -18.99
C LEU A 43 8.81 34.16 -18.08
N ARG A 44 9.40 34.09 -16.87
CA ARG A 44 9.09 33.06 -15.86
C ARG A 44 7.61 33.11 -15.44
N GLU A 45 7.08 34.30 -15.19
CA GLU A 45 5.66 34.51 -14.91
C GLU A 45 4.77 34.03 -16.09
N GLY A 46 5.20 34.29 -17.32
CA GLY A 46 4.53 33.80 -18.53
C GLY A 46 4.48 32.27 -18.60
N VAL A 47 5.60 31.59 -18.35
CA VAL A 47 5.68 30.12 -18.33
C VAL A 47 4.74 29.52 -17.28
N ARG A 48 4.66 30.11 -16.08
CA ARG A 48 3.80 29.63 -14.99
C ARG A 48 2.30 29.70 -15.33
N LYS A 49 1.91 30.57 -16.26
CA LYS A 49 0.53 30.68 -16.74
C LYS A 49 0.17 29.63 -17.79
N LEU A 50 1.16 28.93 -18.37
CA LEU A 50 0.91 27.86 -19.33
C LEU A 50 0.48 26.59 -18.61
N ASN A 51 -0.57 25.96 -19.11
CA ASN A 51 -0.96 24.62 -18.66
C ASN A 51 -0.13 23.58 -19.44
N PRO A 52 0.80 22.86 -18.80
CA PRO A 52 1.62 21.86 -19.49
C PRO A 52 0.81 20.63 -19.92
N LYS A 53 -0.42 20.46 -19.43
CA LYS A 53 -1.33 19.34 -19.73
C LYS A 53 -2.76 19.85 -19.95
N PRO A 54 -3.04 20.55 -21.06
CA PRO A 54 -4.36 21.12 -21.33
C PRO A 54 -5.46 20.05 -21.41
N GLY A 55 -5.12 18.82 -21.81
CA GLY A 55 -6.04 17.68 -21.84
C GLY A 55 -6.28 16.99 -20.49
N ALA A 56 -5.59 17.39 -19.40
CA ALA A 56 -5.79 16.77 -18.08
C ALA A 56 -7.22 16.99 -17.53
N ALA A 57 -7.88 18.06 -17.94
CA ALA A 57 -9.28 18.35 -17.58
C ALA A 57 -10.29 17.57 -18.44
N LEU A 58 -9.89 17.06 -19.60
CA LEU A 58 -10.75 16.29 -20.52
C LEU A 58 -10.65 14.77 -20.32
N GLY A 59 -9.62 14.30 -19.61
CA GLY A 59 -9.27 12.89 -19.47
C GLY A 59 -9.60 12.24 -18.12
N GLU A 60 -10.57 12.74 -17.36
CA GLU A 60 -11.07 12.02 -16.17
C GLU A 60 -12.28 11.13 -16.43
N THR A 61 -12.89 11.21 -17.62
CA THR A 61 -14.04 10.36 -18.00
C THR A 61 -13.63 9.04 -18.66
N GLU A 62 -12.43 8.95 -19.24
CA GLU A 62 -11.92 7.74 -19.88
C GLU A 62 -10.46 7.49 -19.45
N GLY A 63 -10.23 6.52 -18.55
CA GLY A 63 -8.92 5.88 -18.45
C GLY A 63 -8.07 6.13 -17.19
N ARG A 64 -8.55 6.86 -16.18
CA ARG A 64 -8.20 6.44 -14.81
C ARG A 64 -9.21 5.36 -14.45
N ASN A 65 -8.84 4.11 -14.72
CA ASN A 65 -9.18 3.06 -13.78
C ASN A 65 -8.67 3.55 -12.42
N LEU A 66 -9.49 4.32 -11.70
CA LEU A 66 -9.48 4.31 -10.25
C LEU A 66 -9.63 2.83 -9.96
N GLN A 67 -8.51 2.15 -9.74
CA GLN A 67 -8.47 0.75 -9.35
C GLN A 67 -9.15 0.75 -7.99
N GLN A 68 -10.48 0.64 -8.02
CA GLN A 68 -11.30 0.68 -6.83
C GLN A 68 -11.01 -0.65 -6.15
N ILE A 69 -10.14 -0.59 -5.15
CA ILE A 69 -9.79 -1.76 -4.34
C ILE A 69 -11.02 -2.06 -3.51
N THR A 70 -11.71 -3.16 -3.83
CA THR A 70 -12.73 -3.72 -2.95
C THR A 70 -12.01 -4.39 -1.77
N PRO A 71 -12.14 -3.87 -0.54
CA PRO A 71 -11.49 -4.45 0.62
C PRO A 71 -12.12 -5.81 0.95
N ASP A 72 -11.34 -6.74 1.49
CA ASP A 72 -11.83 -8.05 1.94
C ASP A 72 -12.28 -8.03 3.40
N PHE A 73 -11.72 -7.12 4.19
CA PHE A 73 -12.05 -6.93 5.59
C PHE A 73 -12.57 -5.51 5.82
N ILE A 74 -13.59 -5.37 6.64
CA ILE A 74 -14.06 -4.09 7.16
C ILE A 74 -13.78 -4.10 8.66
N VAL A 75 -13.02 -3.12 9.13
CA VAL A 75 -12.64 -2.96 10.54
C VAL A 75 -13.26 -1.67 11.06
N ASP A 76 -14.07 -1.82 12.09
CA ASP A 76 -14.74 -0.72 12.78
C ASP A 76 -14.19 -0.59 14.20
N THR A 77 -13.84 0.64 14.55
CA THR A 77 -13.36 1.01 15.88
C THR A 77 -14.39 1.94 16.51
N ALA A 78 -15.01 1.48 17.60
CA ALA A 78 -15.94 2.26 18.40
C ALA A 78 -15.21 3.30 19.26
N ASP A 79 -15.95 4.31 19.73
CA ASP A 79 -15.39 5.43 20.50
C ASP A 79 -14.82 5.02 21.87
N ASP A 80 -15.25 3.87 22.39
CA ASP A 80 -14.72 3.24 23.62
C ASP A 80 -13.40 2.47 23.38
N GLY A 81 -12.91 2.43 22.14
CA GLY A 81 -11.71 1.70 21.74
C GLY A 81 -11.94 0.22 21.43
N THR A 82 -13.19 -0.25 21.40
CA THR A 82 -13.55 -1.61 20.97
C THR A 82 -13.38 -1.74 19.46
N ILE A 83 -12.60 -2.74 19.02
CA ILE A 83 -12.37 -3.02 17.60
C ILE A 83 -13.18 -4.26 17.21
N THR A 84 -14.00 -4.11 16.18
CA THR A 84 -14.73 -5.21 15.53
C THR A 84 -14.32 -5.30 14.07
N PHE A 85 -14.42 -6.49 13.48
CA PHE A 85 -14.15 -6.65 12.07
C PHE A 85 -15.07 -7.70 11.44
N SER A 86 -15.34 -7.53 10.16
CA SER A 86 -16.12 -8.45 9.35
C SER A 86 -15.46 -8.69 7.99
N LEU A 87 -15.85 -9.77 7.33
CA LEU A 87 -15.46 -10.06 5.96
C LEU A 87 -16.42 -9.38 5.00
N ASN A 88 -15.90 -8.65 4.03
CA ASN A 88 -16.65 -8.03 2.96
C ASN A 88 -16.95 -9.05 1.85
N GLN A 89 -17.72 -10.10 2.18
CA GLN A 89 -18.00 -11.21 1.25
C GLN A 89 -19.31 -11.06 0.48
N GLY A 90 -20.02 -9.94 0.62
CA GLY A 90 -21.39 -9.82 0.13
C GLY A 90 -22.32 -10.86 0.77
N ASP A 91 -23.51 -11.01 0.21
CA ASP A 91 -24.49 -12.01 0.67
C ASP A 91 -24.11 -13.41 0.16
N LEU A 92 -23.12 -14.06 0.79
CA LEU A 92 -22.84 -15.47 0.53
C LEU A 92 -23.84 -16.34 1.32
N PRO A 93 -24.77 -17.04 0.65
CA PRO A 93 -25.76 -17.87 1.34
C PRO A 93 -25.10 -19.09 1.98
N GLU A 94 -25.76 -19.67 2.97
CA GLU A 94 -25.32 -20.92 3.59
C GLU A 94 -25.37 -22.07 2.57
N LEU A 95 -24.20 -22.63 2.27
CA LEU A 95 -24.07 -23.68 1.27
C LEU A 95 -24.37 -25.03 1.90
N THR A 96 -25.32 -25.77 1.33
CA THR A 96 -25.69 -27.11 1.78
C THR A 96 -25.75 -28.09 0.62
N VAL A 97 -25.50 -29.37 0.91
CA VAL A 97 -25.67 -30.43 -0.10
C VAL A 97 -27.16 -30.67 -0.34
N ALA A 98 -27.56 -30.67 -1.61
CA ALA A 98 -28.94 -30.89 -2.03
C ALA A 98 -29.55 -32.16 -1.38
N PRO A 99 -30.73 -32.05 -0.73
CA PRO A 99 -31.37 -33.18 -0.04
C PRO A 99 -31.67 -34.38 -0.95
N SER A 100 -31.92 -34.13 -2.25
CA SER A 100 -32.21 -35.16 -3.25
C SER A 100 -31.09 -36.19 -3.38
N PHE A 101 -29.82 -35.78 -3.27
CA PHE A 101 -28.68 -36.70 -3.30
C PHE A 101 -28.61 -37.57 -2.05
N LYS A 102 -28.94 -37.03 -0.86
CA LYS A 102 -29.03 -37.81 0.38
C LYS A 102 -30.16 -38.85 0.29
N GLN A 103 -31.30 -38.46 -0.28
CA GLN A 103 -32.43 -39.36 -0.50
C GLN A 103 -32.09 -40.47 -1.50
N LEU A 104 -31.41 -40.15 -2.61
CA LEU A 104 -30.96 -41.12 -3.62
C LEU A 104 -29.98 -42.14 -3.03
N ILE A 105 -29.03 -41.69 -2.20
CA ILE A 105 -28.09 -42.60 -1.52
C ILE A 105 -28.84 -43.53 -0.55
N ASN A 106 -29.84 -43.00 0.17
CA ASN A 106 -30.61 -43.78 1.14
C ASN A 106 -31.58 -44.77 0.47
N SER A 107 -32.23 -44.40 -0.64
CA SER A 107 -33.12 -45.31 -1.38
C SER A 107 -32.36 -46.46 -2.04
N LEU A 108 -31.12 -46.22 -2.45
CA LEU A 108 -30.26 -47.21 -3.10
C LEU A 108 -29.46 -48.08 -2.12
N LYS A 109 -29.70 -48.05 -0.80
CA LYS A 109 -29.00 -48.87 0.22
C LYS A 109 -29.52 -50.31 0.40
N GLY A 110 -30.38 -50.83 -0.49
CA GLY A 110 -30.98 -52.18 -0.42
C GLY A 110 -30.10 -53.38 -0.87
N LYS A 111 -30.56 -54.61 -0.56
CA LYS A 111 -29.80 -55.90 -0.67
C LYS A 111 -29.73 -56.54 -2.07
N LYS A 112 -30.43 -56.05 -3.10
CA LYS A 112 -30.23 -56.45 -4.51
C LYS A 112 -30.25 -55.20 -5.39
N LYS A 113 -29.12 -54.90 -6.03
CA LYS A 113 -28.96 -53.72 -6.90
C LYS A 113 -28.65 -54.15 -8.32
N THR A 114 -29.37 -53.61 -9.28
CA THR A 114 -29.04 -53.67 -10.70
C THR A 114 -27.72 -52.96 -10.96
N LYS A 115 -27.09 -53.22 -12.13
CA LYS A 115 -25.84 -52.55 -12.51
C LYS A 115 -26.01 -51.03 -12.58
N GLN A 116 -27.14 -50.56 -13.12
CA GLN A 116 -27.49 -49.13 -13.18
C GLN A 116 -27.67 -48.51 -11.79
N GLU A 117 -28.32 -49.19 -10.85
CA GLU A 117 -28.48 -48.68 -9.48
C GLU A 117 -27.15 -48.58 -8.71
N LYS A 118 -26.19 -49.48 -9.01
CA LYS A 118 -24.84 -49.38 -8.46
C LYS A 118 -24.08 -48.18 -9.03
N GLU A 119 -24.16 -47.96 -10.33
CA GLU A 119 -23.54 -46.80 -11.01
C GLU A 119 -24.14 -45.47 -10.52
N ALA A 120 -25.47 -45.40 -10.40
CA ALA A 120 -26.18 -44.23 -9.87
C ALA A 120 -25.82 -43.93 -8.41
N LEU A 121 -25.69 -44.96 -7.57
CA LEU A 121 -25.26 -44.80 -6.18
C LEU A 121 -23.84 -44.25 -6.09
N LEU A 122 -22.92 -44.81 -6.89
CA LEU A 122 -21.51 -44.41 -6.89
C LEU A 122 -21.36 -42.95 -7.34
N TYR A 123 -22.09 -42.58 -8.40
CA TYR A 123 -22.18 -41.19 -8.87
C TYR A 123 -22.73 -40.25 -7.78
N ALA A 124 -23.82 -40.64 -7.11
CA ALA A 124 -24.43 -39.82 -6.07
C ALA A 124 -23.51 -39.61 -4.86
N GLN A 125 -22.78 -40.66 -4.46
CA GLN A 125 -21.77 -40.59 -3.39
C GLN A 125 -20.63 -39.66 -3.77
N GLU A 126 -20.06 -39.82 -4.96
CA GLU A 126 -18.95 -38.98 -5.45
C GLU A 126 -19.35 -37.50 -5.53
N LYS A 127 -20.54 -37.20 -6.05
CA LYS A 127 -21.04 -35.81 -6.12
C LYS A 127 -21.28 -35.22 -4.74
N THR A 128 -21.80 -36.02 -3.81
CA THR A 128 -22.01 -35.61 -2.42
C THR A 128 -20.69 -35.29 -1.73
N GLU A 129 -19.69 -36.16 -1.89
CA GLU A 129 -18.36 -35.98 -1.30
C GLU A 129 -17.65 -34.74 -1.86
N ARG A 130 -17.68 -34.54 -3.18
CA ARG A 130 -17.14 -33.34 -3.82
C ARG A 130 -17.81 -32.06 -3.34
N ALA A 131 -19.15 -32.07 -3.21
CA ALA A 131 -19.90 -30.93 -2.71
C ALA A 131 -19.54 -30.62 -1.25
N GLN A 132 -19.47 -31.64 -0.39
CA GLN A 132 -19.07 -31.47 1.00
C GLN A 132 -17.63 -30.97 1.13
N GLY A 133 -16.71 -31.51 0.34
CA GLY A 133 -15.32 -31.05 0.29
C GLY A 133 -15.21 -29.58 -0.12
N PHE A 134 -16.03 -29.13 -1.07
CA PHE A 134 -16.08 -27.71 -1.47
C PHE A 134 -16.61 -26.81 -0.35
N ILE A 135 -17.68 -27.20 0.33
CA ILE A 135 -18.23 -26.46 1.48
C ILE A 135 -17.17 -26.35 2.58
N ASN A 136 -16.56 -27.48 2.96
CA ASN A 136 -15.50 -27.50 3.97
C ASN A 136 -14.31 -26.61 3.58
N ALA A 137 -13.94 -26.57 2.29
CA ALA A 137 -12.86 -25.71 1.82
C ALA A 137 -13.20 -24.21 1.95
N ILE A 138 -14.45 -23.83 1.72
CA ILE A 138 -14.94 -22.45 1.93
C ILE A 138 -14.90 -22.10 3.42
N GLU A 139 -15.39 -22.98 4.28
CA GLU A 139 -15.35 -22.79 5.73
C GLU A 139 -13.93 -22.66 6.24
N GLN A 140 -13.02 -23.55 5.81
CA GLN A 140 -11.60 -23.48 6.14
C GLN A 140 -10.98 -22.16 5.69
N ARG A 141 -11.28 -21.72 4.46
CA ARG A 141 -10.80 -20.42 3.96
C ARG A 141 -11.31 -19.27 4.81
N ARG A 142 -12.60 -19.27 5.17
CA ARG A 142 -13.20 -18.24 6.03
C ARG A 142 -12.54 -18.23 7.40
N HIS A 143 -12.35 -19.39 8.01
CA HIS A 143 -11.66 -19.55 9.28
C HIS A 143 -10.24 -18.96 9.22
N THR A 144 -9.45 -19.35 8.22
CA THR A 144 -8.09 -18.83 7.99
C THR A 144 -8.07 -17.31 7.89
N LEU A 145 -9.00 -16.70 7.15
CA LEU A 145 -9.07 -15.24 7.03
C LEU A 145 -9.40 -14.57 8.38
N MET A 146 -10.38 -15.12 9.11
CA MET A 146 -10.81 -14.58 10.40
C MET A 146 -9.70 -14.64 11.46
N VAL A 147 -9.06 -15.80 11.63
CA VAL A 147 -7.99 -15.94 12.64
C VAL A 147 -6.75 -15.11 12.28
N THR A 148 -6.42 -15.01 10.99
CA THR A 148 -5.33 -14.17 10.51
C THR A 148 -5.59 -12.70 10.83
N MET A 149 -6.77 -12.18 10.47
CA MET A 149 -7.08 -10.76 10.69
C MET A 149 -7.20 -10.44 12.17
N LYS A 150 -7.80 -11.34 12.96
CA LYS A 150 -7.85 -11.20 14.42
C LYS A 150 -6.46 -11.07 15.02
N ALA A 151 -5.52 -11.95 14.63
CA ALA A 151 -4.14 -11.89 15.13
C ALA A 151 -3.44 -10.58 14.74
N ILE A 152 -3.66 -10.06 13.52
CA ILE A 152 -3.13 -8.77 13.07
C ILE A 152 -3.68 -7.63 13.94
N ILE A 153 -5.00 -7.59 14.17
CA ILE A 153 -5.64 -6.56 15.01
C ILE A 153 -5.12 -6.63 16.45
N ASP A 154 -4.98 -7.83 17.01
CA ASP A 154 -4.51 -8.02 18.38
C ASP A 154 -3.07 -7.50 18.57
N ILE A 155 -2.19 -7.71 17.59
CA ILE A 155 -0.80 -7.21 17.63
C ILE A 155 -0.78 -5.69 17.37
N GLN A 156 -1.52 -5.21 16.39
CA GLN A 156 -1.51 -3.82 15.92
C GLN A 156 -2.62 -2.96 16.53
N ARG A 157 -3.08 -3.31 17.73
CA ARG A 157 -4.27 -2.73 18.35
C ARG A 157 -4.26 -1.20 18.38
N LYS A 158 -3.12 -0.59 18.75
CA LYS A 158 -2.94 0.86 18.80
C LYS A 158 -3.17 1.54 17.44
N PHE A 159 -2.66 0.96 16.36
CA PHE A 159 -2.89 1.50 15.02
C PHE A 159 -4.37 1.51 14.66
N PHE A 160 -5.10 0.43 14.94
CA PHE A 160 -6.54 0.38 14.65
C PHE A 160 -7.36 1.34 15.52
N GLN A 161 -6.83 1.76 16.68
CA GLN A 161 -7.45 2.76 17.55
C GLN A 161 -7.18 4.19 17.07
N ASP A 162 -5.91 4.55 16.86
CA ASP A 162 -5.49 5.95 16.70
C ASP A 162 -5.12 6.31 15.25
N GLY A 163 -4.88 5.31 14.39
CA GLY A 163 -4.49 5.49 13.00
C GLY A 163 -3.03 5.90 12.78
N ASP A 164 -2.28 6.11 13.86
CA ASP A 164 -0.88 6.49 13.78
C ASP A 164 -0.01 5.32 13.31
N GLU A 165 0.51 5.43 12.10
CA GLU A 165 1.41 4.45 11.50
C GLU A 165 2.71 4.25 12.29
N THR A 166 3.11 5.24 13.08
CA THR A 166 4.28 5.10 13.95
C THR A 166 4.00 4.06 15.01
N GLU A 167 2.79 3.97 15.56
CA GLU A 167 2.44 3.02 16.62
C GLU A 167 2.30 1.55 16.16
N LEU A 168 2.62 1.26 14.89
CA LEU A 168 2.78 -0.09 14.41
C LEU A 168 3.90 -0.83 15.16
N ARG A 169 3.53 -1.97 15.74
CA ARG A 169 4.48 -2.88 16.39
C ARG A 169 5.19 -3.73 15.33
N PRO A 170 6.46 -4.08 15.55
CA PRO A 170 7.11 -5.12 14.77
C PRO A 170 6.27 -6.39 14.71
N MET A 171 6.15 -6.96 13.51
CA MET A 171 5.34 -8.14 13.29
C MET A 171 5.83 -8.86 12.04
N ILE A 172 6.33 -10.07 12.23
CA ILE A 172 6.76 -10.96 11.15
C ILE A 172 5.77 -12.12 10.98
N LEU A 173 5.86 -12.83 9.86
CA LEU A 173 4.95 -13.95 9.58
C LEU A 173 5.01 -15.07 10.64
N LYS A 174 6.17 -15.23 11.31
CA LYS A 174 6.37 -16.23 12.36
C LYS A 174 5.49 -15.94 13.60
N ASP A 175 5.30 -14.67 13.95
CA ASP A 175 4.49 -14.28 15.11
C ASP A 175 3.02 -14.67 14.91
N LEU A 176 2.54 -14.60 13.67
CA LEU A 176 1.19 -15.04 13.32
C LEU A 176 1.07 -16.56 13.27
N GLU A 177 2.09 -17.27 12.79
CA GLU A 177 2.12 -18.73 12.78
C GLU A 177 1.99 -19.28 14.20
N GLU A 178 2.75 -18.74 15.16
CA GLU A 178 2.67 -19.12 16.58
C GLU A 178 1.30 -18.81 17.20
N ARG A 179 0.65 -17.72 16.80
CA ARG A 179 -0.67 -17.30 17.34
C ARG A 179 -1.85 -18.01 16.71
N THR A 180 -1.78 -18.33 15.42
CA THR A 180 -2.91 -18.87 14.65
C THR A 180 -2.81 -20.36 14.41
N GLY A 181 -1.63 -20.96 14.57
CA GLY A 181 -1.36 -22.35 14.22
C GLY A 181 -1.37 -22.62 12.71
N LEU A 182 -1.43 -21.57 11.88
CA LEU A 182 -1.41 -21.67 10.43
C LEU A 182 0.04 -21.64 9.93
N ASP A 183 0.31 -22.43 8.89
CA ASP A 183 1.61 -22.42 8.22
C ASP A 183 1.96 -21.02 7.66
N LYS A 184 3.23 -20.62 7.83
CA LYS A 184 3.77 -19.36 7.30
C LYS A 184 3.42 -19.07 5.84
N SER A 185 3.40 -20.08 4.97
CA SER A 185 3.06 -19.91 3.55
C SER A 185 1.58 -19.57 3.35
N THR A 186 0.70 -20.07 4.21
CA THR A 186 -0.73 -19.75 4.20
C THR A 186 -0.96 -18.29 4.59
N ILE A 187 -0.34 -17.84 5.68
CA ILE A 187 -0.42 -16.45 6.14
C ILE A 187 0.16 -15.49 5.08
N SER A 188 1.31 -15.86 4.49
CA SER A 188 1.92 -15.09 3.40
C SER A 188 0.97 -14.92 2.22
N ARG A 189 0.31 -15.99 1.75
CA ARG A 189 -0.66 -15.92 0.65
C ARG A 189 -1.83 -14.97 0.96
N VAL A 190 -2.38 -15.05 2.18
CA VAL A 190 -3.47 -14.16 2.62
C VAL A 190 -2.99 -12.70 2.65
N SER A 191 -1.86 -12.44 3.31
CA SER A 191 -1.35 -11.07 3.53
C SER A 191 -0.98 -10.31 2.24
N ASN A 192 -0.57 -11.01 1.18
CA ASN A 192 -0.11 -10.38 -0.06
C ASN A 192 -1.25 -9.93 -0.99
N VAL A 193 -2.44 -10.51 -0.86
CA VAL A 193 -3.54 -10.30 -1.82
C VAL A 193 -4.69 -9.51 -1.20
N LYS A 194 -4.80 -9.51 0.14
CA LYS A 194 -5.98 -9.02 0.85
C LYS A 194 -5.82 -7.62 1.41
N TYR A 195 -6.94 -6.91 1.45
CA TYR A 195 -7.02 -5.53 1.94
C TYR A 195 -8.00 -5.41 3.09
N ALA A 196 -7.68 -4.53 4.04
CA ALA A 196 -8.55 -4.16 5.14
C ALA A 196 -8.92 -2.68 5.02
N GLN A 197 -10.22 -2.40 4.98
CA GLN A 197 -10.76 -1.07 5.18
C GLN A 197 -10.82 -0.79 6.67
N THR A 198 -10.35 0.38 7.05
CA THR A 198 -10.34 0.89 8.43
C THR A 198 -10.88 2.32 8.43
N LYS A 199 -11.13 2.88 9.62
CA LYS A 199 -11.47 4.30 9.82
C LYS A 199 -10.44 5.26 9.18
N TRP A 200 -9.20 4.81 9.04
CA TRP A 200 -8.06 5.61 8.56
C TRP A 200 -7.73 5.39 7.08
N GLY A 201 -8.50 4.55 6.40
CA GLY A 201 -8.31 4.20 4.99
C GLY A 201 -8.20 2.70 4.74
N THR A 202 -7.96 2.34 3.48
CA THR A 202 -7.82 0.95 3.03
C THR A 202 -6.35 0.57 2.90
N PHE A 203 -5.93 -0.46 3.64
CA PHE A 203 -4.54 -0.90 3.72
C PHE A 203 -4.39 -2.35 3.22
N PRO A 204 -3.36 -2.68 2.43
CA PRO A 204 -3.02 -4.07 2.17
C PRO A 204 -2.58 -4.71 3.48
N LEU A 205 -2.95 -5.97 3.74
CA LEU A 205 -2.57 -6.62 5.00
C LEU A 205 -1.04 -6.67 5.21
N ARG A 206 -0.27 -6.77 4.12
CA ARG A 206 1.20 -6.70 4.15
C ARG A 206 1.75 -5.43 4.83
N PHE A 207 1.00 -4.33 4.81
CA PHE A 207 1.36 -3.07 5.47
C PHE A 207 1.66 -3.22 6.97
N PHE A 208 0.93 -4.13 7.64
CA PHE A 208 1.05 -4.34 9.07
C PHE A 208 2.31 -5.13 9.44
N PHE A 209 2.92 -5.83 8.48
CA PHE A 209 4.14 -6.59 8.70
C PHE A 209 5.32 -5.63 8.61
N THR A 210 5.89 -5.30 9.77
CA THR A 210 7.03 -4.40 9.86
C THR A 210 8.24 -5.14 10.40
N ASP A 211 9.39 -4.96 9.74
CA ASP A 211 10.67 -5.48 10.22
C ASP A 211 11.13 -4.64 11.43
N SER A 212 11.42 -5.32 12.54
CA SER A 212 12.11 -4.72 13.70
C SER A 212 13.60 -4.57 13.45
N TYR A 213 14.15 -3.48 13.97
CA TYR A 213 15.55 -3.39 14.33
C TYR A 213 15.61 -3.27 15.86
N THR A 214 16.15 -4.29 16.52
CA THR A 214 16.33 -4.27 17.98
C THR A 214 17.56 -3.43 18.29
N THR A 215 17.40 -2.37 19.07
CA THR A 215 18.52 -1.56 19.57
C THR A 215 19.29 -2.33 20.65
N GLU A 216 20.54 -1.93 20.93
CA GLU A 216 21.36 -2.52 22.01
C GLU A 216 20.70 -2.38 23.40
N SER A 217 19.74 -1.45 23.55
CA SER A 217 18.94 -1.26 24.76
C SER A 217 17.78 -2.23 24.93
N GLY A 218 17.54 -3.11 23.94
CA GLY A 218 16.42 -4.05 23.94
C GLY A 218 15.10 -3.46 23.42
N GLU A 219 15.04 -2.17 23.09
CA GLU A 219 13.89 -1.57 22.42
C GLU A 219 13.84 -1.99 20.94
N GLU A 220 12.72 -2.58 20.53
CA GLU A 220 12.43 -2.92 19.14
C GLU A 220 11.88 -1.70 18.38
N LEU A 221 12.68 -1.14 17.47
CA LEU A 221 12.29 0.00 16.64
C LEU A 221 11.87 -0.47 15.25
N SER A 222 10.68 -0.08 14.79
CA SER A 222 10.21 -0.45 13.45
C SER A 222 10.94 0.34 12.36
N THR A 223 11.23 -0.32 11.24
CA THR A 223 11.79 0.31 10.02
C THR A 223 10.99 1.52 9.56
N ARG A 224 9.68 1.53 9.85
CA ARG A 224 8.78 2.63 9.51
C ARG A 224 8.97 3.85 10.40
N LYS A 225 9.08 3.70 11.73
CA LYS A 225 9.39 4.81 12.66
C LYS A 225 10.68 5.51 12.23
N MET A 226 11.70 4.74 11.84
CA MET A 226 12.96 5.29 11.34
C MET A 226 12.79 6.13 10.06
N LYS A 227 11.96 5.68 9.10
CA LYS A 227 11.67 6.43 7.87
C LYS A 227 10.90 7.71 8.13
N VAL A 228 9.91 7.67 9.01
CA VAL A 228 9.12 8.86 9.39
C VAL A 228 10.01 9.89 10.08
N ALA A 229 10.80 9.46 11.08
CA ALA A 229 11.74 10.34 11.77
C ALA A 229 12.78 10.95 10.81
N LEU A 230 13.28 10.16 9.86
CA LEU A 230 14.20 10.66 8.82
C LEU A 230 13.53 11.70 7.91
N ARG A 231 12.27 11.47 7.50
CA ARG A 231 11.51 12.42 6.68
C ARG A 231 11.31 13.75 7.42
N GLU A 232 10.85 13.72 8.67
CA GLU A 232 10.67 14.93 9.47
C GLU A 232 11.98 15.71 9.63
N LEU A 233 13.09 15.00 9.79
CA LEU A 233 14.40 15.60 9.95
C LEU A 233 14.86 16.33 8.69
N ILE A 234 14.55 15.76 7.51
CA ILE A 234 14.85 16.37 6.21
C ILE A 234 13.88 17.53 5.92
N GLU A 235 12.59 17.41 6.27
CA GLU A 235 11.62 18.49 6.07
C GLU A 235 11.94 19.75 6.89
N LYS A 236 12.55 19.58 8.08
CA LYS A 236 12.99 20.66 8.96
C LYS A 236 14.43 21.14 8.66
N GLU A 237 15.06 20.68 7.58
CA GLU A 237 16.43 21.07 7.24
C GLU A 237 16.52 22.50 6.67
N ASP A 238 17.69 23.14 6.86
CA ASP A 238 17.98 24.40 6.17
C ASP A 238 18.22 24.13 4.68
N LYS A 239 17.31 24.62 3.83
CA LYS A 239 17.36 24.44 2.37
C LYS A 239 18.58 25.09 1.72
N ARG A 240 19.22 26.07 2.37
CA ARG A 240 20.47 26.66 1.88
C ARG A 240 21.67 25.75 2.10
N LYS A 241 21.59 24.87 3.11
CA LYS A 241 22.64 23.92 3.48
C LYS A 241 22.03 22.56 3.87
N PRO A 242 21.48 21.82 2.89
CA PRO A 242 20.83 20.53 3.14
C PRO A 242 21.81 19.52 3.74
N MET A 243 21.33 18.67 4.64
CA MET A 243 22.13 17.70 5.37
C MET A 243 22.59 16.55 4.48
N SER A 244 23.87 16.20 4.56
CA SER A 244 24.41 14.99 3.92
C SER A 244 23.89 13.72 4.60
N ASP A 245 23.93 12.58 3.90
CA ASP A 245 23.53 11.28 4.49
C ASP A 245 24.34 10.96 5.78
N GLU A 246 25.56 11.47 5.89
CA GLU A 246 26.40 11.34 7.09
C GLU A 246 25.93 12.24 8.25
N ALA A 247 25.53 13.48 7.95
CA ALA A 247 24.93 14.37 8.96
C ALA A 247 23.56 13.86 9.44
N LEU A 248 22.75 13.35 8.51
CA LEU A 248 21.48 12.68 8.81
C LEU A 248 21.67 11.47 9.72
N THR A 249 22.75 10.70 9.49
CA THR A 249 23.10 9.54 10.34
C THR A 249 23.33 9.97 11.80
N LYS A 250 24.15 11.00 12.01
CA LYS A 250 24.43 11.52 13.36
C LYS A 250 23.19 12.04 14.07
N LYS A 251 22.37 12.84 13.38
CA LYS A 251 21.11 13.35 13.92
C LYS A 251 20.08 12.26 14.25
N MET A 252 20.06 11.19 13.46
CA MET A 252 19.21 10.03 13.75
C MET A 252 19.71 9.28 15.00
N GLN A 253 21.02 9.13 15.17
CA GLN A 253 21.61 8.57 16.40
C GLN A 253 21.28 9.41 17.64
N GLU A 254 21.37 10.74 17.56
CA GLU A 254 20.97 11.67 18.64
C GLU A 254 19.49 11.52 19.03
N LYS A 255 18.63 11.15 18.07
CA LYS A 255 17.20 10.87 18.29
C LYS A 255 16.90 9.45 18.79
N GLY A 256 17.92 8.65 19.09
CA GLY A 256 17.78 7.27 19.56
C GLY A 256 17.64 6.23 18.45
N PHE A 257 17.94 6.57 17.19
CA PHE A 257 17.92 5.64 16.06
C PHE A 257 19.35 5.27 15.62
N PRO A 258 19.92 4.14 16.09
CA PRO A 258 21.24 3.69 15.68
C PRO A 258 21.20 3.11 14.25
N VAL A 259 21.28 3.99 13.24
CA VAL A 259 21.25 3.62 11.82
C VAL A 259 22.58 3.89 11.14
N ALA A 260 22.96 3.04 10.18
CA ALA A 260 24.17 3.25 9.39
C ALA A 260 23.90 4.16 8.18
N ARG A 261 24.94 4.83 7.67
CA ARG A 261 24.86 5.72 6.50
C ARG A 261 24.22 5.05 5.27
N ARG A 262 24.58 3.80 4.97
CA ARG A 262 24.00 3.04 3.85
C ARG A 262 22.48 2.84 4.00
N THR A 263 22.02 2.67 5.23
CA THR A 263 20.60 2.53 5.57
C THR A 263 19.85 3.84 5.35
N ILE A 264 20.44 4.98 5.74
CA ILE A 264 19.89 6.32 5.45
C ILE A 264 19.74 6.52 3.94
N SER A 265 20.79 6.24 3.15
CA SER A 265 20.74 6.38 1.69
C SER A 265 19.62 5.53 1.08
N LYS A 266 19.52 4.25 1.49
CA LYS A 266 18.47 3.33 1.02
C LYS A 266 17.06 3.83 1.38
N TYR A 267 16.84 4.29 2.61
CA TYR A 267 15.55 4.80 3.05
C TYR A 267 15.16 6.07 2.32
N ARG A 268 16.13 6.97 2.11
CA ARG A 268 15.93 8.21 1.35
C ARG A 268 15.49 7.92 -0.09
N GLU A 269 16.16 6.98 -0.77
CA GLU A 269 15.81 6.53 -2.12
C GLU A 269 14.40 5.92 -2.17
N GLN A 270 14.06 5.05 -1.23
CA GLN A 270 12.72 4.46 -1.15
C GLN A 270 11.62 5.50 -0.91
N MET A 271 11.94 6.63 -0.28
CA MET A 271 11.01 7.75 -0.06
C MET A 271 11.01 8.76 -1.21
N GLY A 272 11.79 8.55 -2.27
CA GLY A 272 11.89 9.49 -3.41
C GLY A 272 12.57 10.81 -3.07
N ILE A 273 13.30 10.89 -1.96
CA ILE A 273 13.96 12.13 -1.52
C ILE A 273 15.32 12.24 -2.24
N PRO A 274 15.64 13.33 -2.95
CA PRO A 274 16.90 13.43 -3.68
C PRO A 274 18.10 13.69 -2.75
N VAL A 275 19.33 13.50 -3.26
CA VAL A 275 20.58 13.74 -2.50
C VAL A 275 20.72 15.21 -2.10
N ALA A 276 21.48 15.49 -1.03
CA ALA A 276 21.65 16.84 -0.48
C ALA A 276 21.96 17.91 -1.55
N ARG A 277 22.85 17.61 -2.51
CA ARG A 277 23.20 18.54 -3.61
C ARG A 277 21.99 19.02 -4.42
N LEU A 278 20.99 18.16 -4.60
CA LEU A 278 19.78 18.43 -5.38
C LEU A 278 18.63 19.00 -4.53
N ARG A 279 18.79 19.04 -3.21
CA ARG A 279 17.83 19.65 -2.26
C ARG A 279 18.16 21.11 -1.94
N LYS A 280 19.26 21.64 -2.48
CA LYS A 280 19.67 23.02 -2.28
C LYS A 280 18.73 23.96 -3.04
N GLY A 281 18.12 24.90 -2.33
CA GLY A 281 17.21 25.92 -2.88
C GLY A 281 17.73 27.33 -2.67
#